data_AF-A0A938LV38-F1
#
_entry.id   AF-A0A938LV38-F1
#
_cell.length_a   1.000
_cell.length_b   1.000
_cell.length_c   1.000
_cell.angle_alpha   90.00
_cell.angle_beta   90.00
_cell.angle_gamma   90.00
#
_symmetry.space_group_name_H-M   'P 1'
#
loop_
_entity.id
_entity.type
_entity.pdbx_description
1 polymer ?
#
loop_
_entity_poly.entity_id
_entity_poly.type
_entity_poly.pdbx_seq_one_letter_code
_entity_poly.pdbx_strand_id
1 'polypeptide(L)'
;MKTDVAEDRGVTSMCGRTAWFLGITAAASWGIVAPTWAQEPASRSVPIERRVMAFYYPWYGVPDGPGGAGRTVHWGKIDAANHDIAASTHYPALGGYDSHDPKVIEQHCQWARAAHVDTLIVSWWGHGDYTDRVMPRILDACARHGLRACIYYERVPKPQTAETAAKDIIRVLEKYGGHQAHLKAAGKPVVFIYGRAVGELGLMGWLQVGKLVNAGYRGGAALIGDQFSYGAARVFDGVHTYNTAGSLAGQSPAEARTWAVAAYPSWVQLAEGADKIGTLTVIPGYDDTKIRQPGLAVERFDGELYRIQWEQAIAADPHWVLITSFNEWHEGSEIEPSLEHGRQYLEATGRYAAQFKAMP
;
A
#
# COMPACT_ATOMS: atom_id res chain seq x y z
N MET A 1 67.94 -3.32 -18.33
CA MET A 1 68.77 -2.56 -17.37
C MET A 1 68.28 -3.00 -15.98
N LYS A 2 68.89 -4.06 -15.42
CA LYS A 2 69.93 -4.02 -14.36
C LYS A 2 69.37 -3.46 -13.03
N THR A 3 69.07 -4.34 -12.07
CA THR A 3 69.83 -4.62 -10.80
C THR A 3 69.62 -3.52 -9.73
N ASP A 4 69.03 -3.80 -8.56
CA ASP A 4 69.58 -4.44 -7.35
C ASP A 4 70.42 -3.49 -6.45
N VAL A 5 70.12 -3.50 -5.14
CA VAL A 5 71.02 -3.27 -3.96
C VAL A 5 71.54 -1.82 -3.74
N ALA A 6 71.82 -1.27 -2.54
CA ALA A 6 71.47 -1.41 -1.12
C ALA A 6 72.30 -0.32 -0.35
N GLU A 7 71.88 0.01 0.88
CA GLU A 7 72.70 0.49 2.04
C GLU A 7 73.56 1.78 1.85
N ASP A 8 73.87 2.62 2.85
CA ASP A 8 74.29 2.30 4.21
C ASP A 8 74.39 3.54 5.14
N ARG A 9 74.21 3.28 6.43
CA ARG A 9 74.84 3.84 7.66
C ARG A 9 74.99 5.34 7.97
N GLY A 10 74.57 5.65 9.21
CA GLY A 10 75.12 6.72 10.06
C GLY A 10 74.67 6.58 11.52
N VAL A 11 75.53 6.00 12.37
CA VAL A 11 75.35 5.70 13.81
C VAL A 11 75.91 6.85 14.67
N THR A 12 75.26 7.23 15.78
CA THR A 12 75.96 7.50 17.06
C THR A 12 75.05 7.55 18.30
N SER A 13 75.43 6.70 19.25
CA SER A 13 75.09 6.52 20.68
C SER A 13 75.20 7.76 21.58
N MET A 14 74.45 7.85 22.70
CA MET A 14 74.93 7.54 24.09
C MET A 14 73.96 7.98 25.23
N CYS A 15 73.83 7.08 26.22
CA CYS A 15 73.74 7.30 27.70
C CYS A 15 72.67 8.24 28.31
N GLY A 16 71.91 7.92 29.37
CA GLY A 16 71.92 6.82 30.33
C GLY A 16 71.06 7.18 31.57
N ARG A 17 71.07 6.27 32.56
CA ARG A 17 70.63 6.36 33.99
C ARG A 17 69.34 5.63 34.40
N THR A 18 69.57 4.38 34.82
CA THR A 18 69.24 3.73 36.11
C THR A 18 68.06 4.23 36.97
N ALA A 19 67.17 3.29 37.32
CA ALA A 19 66.75 3.04 38.70
C ALA A 19 66.37 1.55 38.88
N TRP A 20 66.95 0.92 39.90
CA TRP A 20 66.62 -0.42 40.41
C TRP A 20 65.53 -0.31 41.48
N PHE A 21 64.63 -1.30 41.60
CA PHE A 21 64.49 -2.17 42.78
C PHE A 21 63.20 -3.02 42.77
N LEU A 22 63.36 -4.30 43.15
CA LEU A 22 62.46 -5.21 43.91
C LEU A 22 60.97 -5.28 43.52
N GLY A 23 60.34 -6.42 43.23
CA GLY A 23 60.70 -7.82 43.40
C GLY A 23 59.43 -8.68 43.27
N ILE A 24 59.59 -9.99 43.52
CA ILE A 24 58.57 -11.01 43.76
C ILE A 24 57.97 -11.67 42.50
N THR A 25 58.30 -12.95 42.36
CA THR A 25 57.71 -13.95 41.47
C THR A 25 56.27 -14.28 41.86
N ALA A 26 55.33 -14.15 40.93
CA ALA A 26 54.07 -14.89 40.94
C ALA A 26 53.63 -15.13 39.49
N ALA A 27 53.30 -16.39 39.17
CA ALA A 27 52.96 -16.83 37.83
C ALA A 27 51.68 -16.14 37.32
N ALA A 28 51.78 -15.43 36.19
CA ALA A 28 50.61 -14.92 35.47
C ALA A 28 50.08 -16.03 34.56
N SER A 29 49.02 -16.70 34.99
CA SER A 29 48.14 -17.47 34.12
C SER A 29 47.50 -16.52 33.12
N TRP A 30 47.75 -16.73 31.83
CA TRP A 30 47.09 -16.01 30.74
C TRP A 30 45.63 -16.47 30.68
N GLY A 31 44.75 -15.75 31.37
CA GLY A 31 43.31 -15.85 31.14
C GLY A 31 43.00 -15.23 29.78
N ILE A 32 42.69 -16.06 28.79
CA ILE A 32 42.07 -15.61 27.54
C ILE A 32 40.67 -15.13 27.91
N VAL A 33 40.52 -13.82 28.12
CA VAL A 33 39.19 -13.20 28.17
C VAL A 33 38.76 -13.04 26.71
N ALA A 34 38.01 -14.01 26.20
CA ALA A 34 37.29 -13.83 24.96
C ALA A 34 36.28 -12.67 25.19
N PRO A 35 36.26 -11.62 24.36
CA PRO A 35 35.22 -10.63 24.45
C PRO A 35 33.89 -11.35 24.17
N THR A 36 33.02 -11.43 25.17
CA THR A 36 31.62 -11.77 24.95
C THR A 36 31.01 -10.59 24.21
N TRP A 37 30.96 -10.69 22.88
CA TRP A 37 30.08 -9.86 22.07
C TRP A 37 28.65 -10.25 22.48
N ALA A 38 28.09 -9.51 23.43
CA ALA A 38 26.66 -9.58 23.66
C ALA A 38 25.99 -9.21 22.34
N GLN A 39 25.35 -10.18 21.70
CA GLN A 39 24.44 -9.90 20.60
C GLN A 39 23.41 -8.91 21.15
N GLU A 40 23.33 -7.73 20.55
CA GLU A 40 22.17 -6.86 20.76
C GLU A 40 20.92 -7.72 20.54
N PRO A 41 19.93 -7.68 21.45
CA PRO A 41 18.71 -8.41 21.21
C PRO A 41 18.15 -7.95 19.86
N ALA A 42 17.90 -8.90 18.97
CA ALA A 42 17.25 -8.64 17.68
C ALA A 42 16.09 -7.68 17.93
N SER A 43 16.11 -6.51 17.29
CA SER A 43 15.09 -5.48 17.52
C SER A 43 13.73 -6.15 17.36
N ARG A 44 12.92 -6.20 18.44
CA ARG A 44 11.55 -6.72 18.37
C ARG A 44 10.89 -6.05 17.17
N SER A 45 10.55 -6.82 16.14
CA SER A 45 9.84 -6.31 14.98
C SER A 45 8.56 -5.66 15.48
N VAL A 46 8.31 -4.41 15.06
CA VAL A 46 7.06 -3.73 15.39
C VAL A 46 5.94 -4.54 14.74
N PRO A 47 4.97 -5.09 15.51
CA PRO A 47 3.91 -5.89 14.93
C PRO A 47 3.13 -5.09 13.88
N ILE A 48 2.81 -5.73 12.76
CA ILE A 48 1.97 -5.12 11.72
C ILE A 48 0.53 -5.15 12.22
N GLU A 49 -0.04 -3.96 12.44
CA GLU A 49 -1.44 -3.84 12.84
C GLU A 49 -2.37 -4.39 11.76
N ARG A 50 -3.40 -5.11 12.20
CA ARG A 50 -4.49 -5.58 11.36
C ARG A 50 -5.30 -4.39 10.82
N ARG A 51 -5.58 -4.36 9.52
CA ARG A 51 -6.27 -3.23 8.87
C ARG A 51 -7.30 -3.65 7.83
N VAL A 52 -8.33 -2.83 7.70
CA VAL A 52 -9.28 -2.90 6.59
C VAL A 52 -9.14 -1.62 5.79
N MET A 53 -8.82 -1.79 4.51
CA MET A 53 -8.49 -0.70 3.60
C MET A 53 -9.42 -0.72 2.38
N ALA A 54 -9.68 0.43 1.78
CA ALA A 54 -10.44 0.49 0.53
C ALA A 54 -9.72 1.35 -0.51
N PHE A 55 -9.67 0.86 -1.76
CA PHE A 55 -9.22 1.67 -2.89
C PHE A 55 -10.19 2.83 -3.12
N TYR A 56 -9.65 4.05 -3.20
CA TYR A 56 -10.41 5.30 -3.21
C TYR A 56 -10.01 6.16 -4.39
N TYR A 57 -10.99 6.64 -5.15
CA TYR A 57 -10.82 7.32 -6.42
C TYR A 57 -11.31 8.77 -6.33
N PRO A 58 -10.39 9.73 -6.19
CA PRO A 58 -10.74 11.13 -5.98
C PRO A 58 -10.76 11.91 -7.31
N TRP A 59 -11.33 11.35 -8.37
CA TRP A 59 -11.22 11.88 -9.74
C TRP A 59 -12.53 12.36 -10.36
N TYR A 60 -13.64 12.24 -9.64
CA TYR A 60 -14.96 12.63 -10.10
C TYR A 60 -15.15 14.14 -9.98
N GLY A 61 -15.70 14.81 -11.00
CA GLY A 61 -15.95 16.25 -10.98
C GLY A 61 -17.21 16.62 -11.73
N VAL A 62 -17.90 17.67 -11.27
CA VAL A 62 -19.10 18.22 -11.93
C VAL A 62 -18.90 19.70 -12.31
N PRO A 63 -19.57 20.23 -13.34
CA PRO A 63 -19.28 21.56 -13.88
C PRO A 63 -19.25 22.68 -12.85
N ASP A 64 -20.22 22.67 -11.93
CA ASP A 64 -20.37 23.68 -10.87
C ASP A 64 -19.57 23.34 -9.59
N GLY A 65 -18.82 22.24 -9.62
CA GLY A 65 -18.01 21.74 -8.52
C GLY A 65 -16.59 22.33 -8.49
N PRO A 66 -15.93 22.28 -7.31
CA PRO A 66 -14.60 22.86 -7.12
C PRO A 66 -13.50 22.19 -7.94
N GLY A 67 -13.68 20.93 -8.35
CA GLY A 67 -12.75 20.20 -9.19
C GLY A 67 -13.13 20.21 -10.67
N GLY A 68 -14.44 20.26 -11.00
CA GLY A 68 -14.91 20.09 -12.37
C GLY A 68 -14.56 21.25 -13.31
N ALA A 69 -14.35 22.47 -12.80
CA ALA A 69 -13.88 23.62 -13.57
C ALA A 69 -14.69 23.86 -14.87
N GLY A 70 -16.02 23.86 -14.76
CA GLY A 70 -16.94 24.07 -15.88
C GLY A 70 -17.20 22.84 -16.76
N ARG A 71 -16.70 21.66 -16.38
CA ARG A 71 -16.97 20.38 -17.07
C ARG A 71 -17.17 19.22 -16.10
N THR A 72 -17.74 18.15 -16.62
CA THR A 72 -17.72 16.84 -15.96
C THR A 72 -16.33 16.22 -16.09
N VAL A 73 -15.86 15.58 -15.03
CA VAL A 73 -14.61 14.81 -15.00
C VAL A 73 -14.96 13.40 -14.53
N HIS A 74 -14.52 12.39 -15.28
CA HIS A 74 -14.80 10.96 -15.08
C HIS A 74 -16.28 10.52 -15.25
N TRP A 75 -17.28 11.30 -14.84
CA TRP A 75 -18.70 10.89 -14.94
C TRP A 75 -19.24 10.70 -16.38
N GLY A 76 -18.63 11.35 -17.38
CA GLY A 76 -19.27 11.49 -18.69
C GLY A 76 -20.56 12.33 -18.58
N LYS A 77 -21.63 11.93 -19.27
CA LYS A 77 -22.93 12.59 -19.16
C LYS A 77 -23.64 12.13 -17.88
N ILE A 78 -24.15 13.08 -17.09
CA ILE A 78 -25.00 12.83 -15.92
C ILE A 78 -26.44 13.20 -16.28
N ASP A 79 -27.35 12.24 -16.24
CA ASP A 79 -28.79 12.43 -16.37
C ASP A 79 -29.46 12.20 -15.01
N ALA A 80 -29.46 13.25 -14.18
CA ALA A 80 -29.97 13.17 -12.81
C ALA A 80 -31.48 12.89 -12.74
N ALA A 81 -32.25 13.26 -13.77
CA ALA A 81 -33.70 13.03 -13.79
C ALA A 81 -34.05 11.55 -13.94
N ASN A 82 -33.21 10.80 -14.66
CA ASN A 82 -33.39 9.37 -14.90
C ASN A 82 -32.46 8.50 -14.02
N HIS A 83 -31.69 9.11 -13.12
CA HIS A 83 -30.64 8.46 -12.35
C HIS A 83 -29.68 7.63 -13.20
N ASP A 84 -29.23 8.20 -14.32
CA ASP A 84 -28.26 7.55 -15.22
C ASP A 84 -26.97 8.37 -15.32
N ILE A 85 -25.84 7.67 -15.35
CA ILE A 85 -24.52 8.24 -15.60
C ILE A 85 -23.85 7.40 -16.69
N ALA A 86 -23.37 8.06 -17.75
CA ALA A 86 -22.82 7.39 -18.92
C ALA A 86 -21.60 6.52 -18.60
N ALA A 87 -20.80 6.90 -17.60
CA ALA A 87 -19.58 6.20 -17.21
C ALA A 87 -19.72 5.33 -15.95
N SER A 88 -20.94 5.03 -15.49
CA SER A 88 -21.17 4.23 -14.27
C SER A 88 -22.42 3.37 -14.42
N THR A 89 -22.32 2.08 -14.13
CA THR A 89 -23.46 1.14 -14.16
C THR A 89 -24.44 1.38 -13.01
N HIS A 90 -23.97 1.97 -11.91
CA HIS A 90 -24.77 2.34 -10.75
C HIS A 90 -24.84 3.86 -10.54
N TYR A 91 -25.83 4.34 -9.80
CA TYR A 91 -25.99 5.76 -9.48
C TYR A 91 -25.63 6.06 -8.01
N PRO A 92 -24.64 6.93 -7.73
CA PRO A 92 -24.26 7.28 -6.37
C PRO A 92 -25.42 7.88 -5.57
N ALA A 93 -25.53 7.53 -4.29
CA ALA A 93 -26.53 8.11 -3.40
C ALA A 93 -26.33 9.62 -3.18
N LEU A 94 -25.10 10.13 -3.39
CA LEU A 94 -24.80 11.57 -3.40
C LEU A 94 -25.10 12.25 -4.75
N GLY A 95 -25.56 11.49 -5.74
CA GLY A 95 -25.59 11.91 -7.14
C GLY A 95 -24.18 12.01 -7.75
N GLY A 96 -24.10 12.45 -9.00
CA GLY A 96 -22.81 12.79 -9.60
C GLY A 96 -22.16 13.92 -8.80
N TYR A 97 -21.08 13.59 -8.07
CA TYR A 97 -20.44 14.50 -7.10
C TYR A 97 -19.09 15.02 -7.59
N ASP A 98 -18.52 15.99 -6.86
CA ASP A 98 -17.15 16.47 -7.07
C ASP A 98 -16.23 15.99 -5.94
N SER A 99 -15.15 15.31 -6.29
CA SER A 99 -14.20 14.73 -5.34
C SER A 99 -13.40 15.79 -4.59
N HIS A 100 -13.35 17.03 -5.09
CA HIS A 100 -12.70 18.16 -4.43
C HIS A 100 -13.64 18.90 -3.48
N ASP A 101 -14.94 18.55 -3.43
CA ASP A 101 -15.90 19.10 -2.47
C ASP A 101 -15.61 18.58 -1.05
N PRO A 102 -15.27 19.46 -0.09
CA PRO A 102 -15.03 19.05 1.29
C PRO A 102 -16.20 18.26 1.91
N LYS A 103 -17.45 18.55 1.55
CA LYS A 103 -18.62 17.83 2.09
C LYS A 103 -18.67 16.38 1.64
N VAL A 104 -18.28 16.12 0.39
CA VAL A 104 -18.19 14.76 -0.17
C VAL A 104 -17.09 13.98 0.55
N ILE A 105 -15.90 14.58 0.67
CA ILE A 105 -14.76 13.95 1.38
C ILE A 105 -15.13 13.63 2.83
N GLU A 106 -15.81 14.55 3.52
CA GLU A 106 -16.27 14.35 4.90
C GLU A 106 -17.29 13.20 4.99
N GLN A 107 -18.26 13.17 4.09
CA GLN A 107 -19.26 12.10 4.07
C GLN A 107 -18.62 10.73 3.79
N HIS A 108 -17.64 10.67 2.88
CA HIS A 108 -16.90 9.45 2.59
C HIS A 108 -16.11 8.96 3.80
N CYS A 109 -15.42 9.85 4.52
CA CYS A 109 -14.71 9.49 5.75
C CYS A 109 -15.66 8.99 6.85
N GLN A 110 -16.85 9.60 6.98
CA GLN A 110 -17.88 9.12 7.92
C GLN A 110 -18.36 7.71 7.56
N TRP A 111 -18.59 7.44 6.28
CA TRP A 111 -19.00 6.11 5.81
C TRP A 111 -17.91 5.07 5.99
N ALA A 112 -16.66 5.39 5.63
CA ALA A 112 -15.51 4.52 5.87
C ALA A 112 -15.38 4.15 7.34
N ARG A 113 -15.43 5.15 8.24
CA ARG A 113 -15.40 4.94 9.69
C ARG A 113 -16.55 4.06 10.18
N ALA A 114 -17.78 4.32 9.73
CA ALA A 114 -18.95 3.53 10.11
C ALA A 114 -18.87 2.07 9.62
N ALA A 115 -18.21 1.84 8.49
CA ALA A 115 -17.94 0.51 7.95
C ALA A 115 -16.65 -0.13 8.50
N HIS A 116 -16.02 0.46 9.52
CA HIS A 116 -14.74 0.03 10.06
C HIS A 116 -13.61 -0.07 9.02
N VAL A 117 -13.70 0.63 7.89
CA VAL A 117 -12.58 0.87 6.98
C VAL A 117 -11.68 1.91 7.65
N ASP A 118 -10.43 1.55 7.95
CA ASP A 118 -9.51 2.44 8.67
C ASP A 118 -8.51 3.15 7.76
N THR A 119 -8.38 2.71 6.51
CA THR A 119 -7.42 3.30 5.56
C THR A 119 -8.01 3.46 4.16
N LEU A 120 -7.80 4.64 3.55
CA LEU A 120 -8.08 4.87 2.13
C LEU A 120 -6.78 4.75 1.30
N ILE A 121 -6.81 3.91 0.27
CA ILE A 121 -5.72 3.73 -0.70
C ILE A 121 -6.06 4.59 -1.92
N VAL A 122 -5.52 5.80 -1.96
CA VAL A 122 -5.98 6.89 -2.85
C VAL A 122 -5.29 6.82 -4.20
N SER A 123 -6.03 6.56 -5.28
CA SER A 123 -5.51 6.64 -6.66
C SER A 123 -4.78 7.96 -6.90
N TRP A 124 -3.52 7.88 -7.36
CA TRP A 124 -2.64 9.04 -7.53
C TRP A 124 -1.88 8.96 -8.86
N TRP A 125 -2.03 10.00 -9.68
CA TRP A 125 -1.58 10.01 -11.09
C TRP A 125 -0.41 10.94 -11.40
N GLY A 126 0.15 11.64 -10.41
CA GLY A 126 1.32 12.50 -10.61
C GLY A 126 1.25 13.83 -9.87
N HIS A 127 2.39 14.47 -9.65
CA HIS A 127 2.44 15.79 -9.01
C HIS A 127 1.66 16.85 -9.80
N GLY A 128 0.80 17.60 -9.12
CA GLY A 128 -0.04 18.63 -9.72
C GLY A 128 -1.27 18.09 -10.47
N ASP A 129 -1.42 16.77 -10.58
CA ASP A 129 -2.60 16.14 -11.15
C ASP A 129 -3.88 16.47 -10.35
N TYR A 130 -5.05 16.23 -10.96
CA TYR A 130 -6.34 16.29 -10.29
C TYR A 130 -6.36 15.53 -8.94
N THR A 131 -5.81 14.31 -8.93
CA THR A 131 -5.74 13.43 -7.75
C THR A 131 -4.72 13.90 -6.71
N ASP A 132 -3.59 14.50 -7.14
CA ASP A 132 -2.59 15.07 -6.23
C ASP A 132 -3.09 16.33 -5.53
N ARG A 133 -3.86 17.18 -6.23
CA ARG A 133 -4.34 18.45 -5.69
C ARG A 133 -5.34 18.28 -4.54
N VAL A 134 -6.08 17.18 -4.50
CA VAL A 134 -7.08 16.89 -3.46
C VAL A 134 -6.52 16.07 -2.30
N MET A 135 -5.37 15.40 -2.47
CA MET A 135 -4.76 14.55 -1.45
C MET A 135 -4.58 15.24 -0.07
N PRO A 136 -4.15 16.52 0.04
CA PRO A 136 -4.08 17.20 1.35
C PRO A 136 -5.43 17.24 2.08
N ARG A 137 -6.53 17.51 1.37
CA ARG A 137 -7.88 17.57 1.96
C ARG A 137 -8.36 16.21 2.42
N ILE A 138 -8.02 15.15 1.67
CA ILE A 138 -8.33 13.76 2.04
C ILE A 138 -7.57 13.39 3.31
N LEU A 139 -6.28 13.71 3.39
CA LEU A 139 -5.45 13.48 4.57
C LEU A 139 -5.98 14.21 5.81
N ASP A 140 -6.36 15.48 5.67
CA ASP A 140 -6.95 16.28 6.74
C ASP A 140 -8.28 15.70 7.23
N ALA A 141 -9.16 15.27 6.32
CA ALA A 141 -10.43 14.63 6.67
C ALA A 141 -10.21 13.27 7.34
N CYS A 142 -9.30 12.45 6.81
CA CYS A 142 -8.91 11.19 7.45
C CYS A 142 -8.44 11.41 8.89
N ALA A 143 -7.59 12.41 9.13
CA ALA A 143 -7.13 12.75 10.47
C ALA A 143 -8.29 13.09 11.42
N ARG A 144 -9.27 13.89 10.98
CA ARG A 144 -10.46 14.25 11.78
C ARG A 144 -11.33 13.03 12.13
N HIS A 145 -11.36 12.02 11.28
CA HIS A 145 -12.16 10.80 11.48
C HIS A 145 -11.40 9.63 12.09
N GLY A 146 -10.12 9.81 12.41
CA GLY A 146 -9.27 8.74 12.93
C GLY A 146 -8.92 7.67 11.88
N LEU A 147 -8.98 8.03 10.60
CA LEU A 147 -8.58 7.19 9.47
C LEU A 147 -7.12 7.48 9.08
N ARG A 148 -6.55 6.56 8.30
CA ARG A 148 -5.31 6.75 7.56
C ARG A 148 -5.57 6.88 6.05
N ALA A 149 -4.61 7.37 5.32
CA ALA A 149 -4.57 7.31 3.87
C ALA A 149 -3.15 7.10 3.36
N CYS A 150 -3.00 6.50 2.19
CA CYS A 150 -1.76 6.50 1.43
C CYS A 150 -2.07 6.62 -0.06
N ILE A 151 -1.05 6.91 -0.86
CA ILE A 151 -1.22 6.94 -2.31
C ILE A 151 -1.18 5.52 -2.90
N TYR A 152 -1.96 5.34 -3.95
CA TYR A 152 -1.83 4.27 -4.91
C TYR A 152 -1.14 4.80 -6.15
N TYR A 153 0.13 4.45 -6.31
CA TYR A 153 1.00 4.92 -7.36
C TYR A 153 0.65 4.27 -8.70
N GLU A 154 -0.12 4.98 -9.52
CA GLU A 154 -0.75 4.44 -10.74
C GLU A 154 0.23 4.22 -11.90
N ARG A 155 1.30 5.03 -11.94
CA ARG A 155 2.18 5.11 -13.11
C ARG A 155 3.54 5.73 -12.79
N VAL A 156 4.58 5.22 -13.45
CA VAL A 156 5.92 5.82 -13.46
C VAL A 156 6.00 6.95 -14.50
N PRO A 157 6.45 8.16 -14.12
CA PRO A 157 6.64 9.26 -15.07
C PRO A 157 7.72 8.93 -16.11
N LYS A 158 7.67 9.63 -17.25
CA LYS A 158 8.69 9.47 -18.29
C LYS A 158 9.96 10.28 -17.93
N PRO A 159 11.17 9.77 -18.24
CA PRO A 159 11.44 8.43 -18.75
C PRO A 159 11.22 7.37 -17.65
N GLN A 160 10.66 6.22 -18.04
CA GLN A 160 10.30 5.13 -17.11
C GLN A 160 11.56 4.40 -16.65
N THR A 161 12.21 4.95 -15.62
CA THR A 161 13.40 4.35 -14.98
C THR A 161 13.21 4.29 -13.47
N ALA A 162 14.04 3.48 -12.81
CA ALA A 162 14.03 3.36 -11.36
C ALA A 162 14.36 4.70 -10.67
N GLU A 163 15.26 5.50 -11.23
CA GLU A 163 15.61 6.82 -10.71
C GLU A 163 14.44 7.80 -10.80
N THR A 164 13.70 7.77 -11.91
CA THR A 164 12.51 8.61 -12.10
C THR A 164 11.43 8.23 -11.09
N ALA A 165 11.10 6.95 -10.97
CA ALA A 165 10.10 6.47 -9.99
C ALA A 165 10.53 6.77 -8.54
N ALA A 166 11.80 6.53 -8.19
CA ALA A 166 12.28 6.79 -6.84
C ALA A 166 12.22 8.27 -6.48
N LYS A 167 12.65 9.17 -7.37
CA LYS A 167 12.54 10.63 -7.17
C LYS A 167 11.09 11.06 -7.01
N ASP A 168 10.20 10.48 -7.80
CA ASP A 168 8.78 10.81 -7.77
C ASP A 168 8.12 10.40 -6.45
N ILE A 169 8.39 9.17 -5.99
CA ILE A 169 7.94 8.65 -4.69
C ILE A 169 8.55 9.44 -3.54
N ILE A 170 9.85 9.76 -3.57
CA ILE A 170 10.49 10.58 -2.53
C ILE A 170 9.78 11.93 -2.40
N ARG A 171 9.48 12.59 -3.52
CA ARG A 171 8.75 13.87 -3.50
C ARG A 171 7.34 13.72 -2.92
N VAL A 172 6.64 12.62 -3.19
CA VAL A 172 5.35 12.32 -2.55
C VAL A 172 5.53 12.16 -1.03
N LEU A 173 6.55 11.43 -0.59
CA LEU A 173 6.81 11.18 0.83
C LEU A 173 7.26 12.44 1.58
N GLU A 174 8.01 13.34 0.92
CA GLU A 174 8.36 14.66 1.45
C GLU A 174 7.11 15.53 1.61
N LYS A 175 6.17 15.44 0.67
CA LYS A 175 4.93 16.22 0.68
C LYS A 175 3.89 15.68 1.68
N TYR A 176 3.73 14.37 1.78
CA TYR A 176 2.63 13.72 2.52
C TYR A 176 3.06 12.75 3.62
N GLY A 177 4.23 12.13 3.51
CA GLY A 177 4.67 11.06 4.42
C GLY A 177 4.81 11.47 5.89
N GLY A 178 4.97 12.77 6.15
CA GLY A 178 4.98 13.35 7.49
C GLY A 178 3.60 13.65 8.08
N HIS A 179 2.53 13.63 7.27
CA HIS A 179 1.17 13.92 7.72
C HIS A 179 0.70 12.87 8.72
N GLN A 180 0.00 13.29 9.79
CA GLN A 180 -0.43 12.36 10.84
C GLN A 180 -1.32 11.23 10.31
N ALA A 181 -2.18 11.51 9.33
CA ALA A 181 -3.03 10.49 8.70
C ALA A 181 -2.32 9.66 7.61
N HIS A 182 -1.06 9.94 7.26
CA HIS A 182 -0.36 9.08 6.29
C HIS A 182 -0.14 7.70 6.89
N LEU A 183 -0.55 6.63 6.17
CA LEU A 183 -0.42 5.25 6.63
C LEU A 183 1.05 4.92 6.89
N LYS A 184 1.33 4.29 8.03
CA LYS A 184 2.64 3.74 8.36
C LYS A 184 2.57 2.26 8.68
N ALA A 185 3.57 1.51 8.25
CA ALA A 185 3.80 0.11 8.61
C ALA A 185 5.19 -0.02 9.21
N ALA A 186 5.30 -0.58 10.43
CA ALA A 186 6.55 -0.64 11.19
C ALA A 186 7.31 0.71 11.24
N GLY A 187 6.57 1.83 11.37
CA GLY A 187 7.12 3.19 11.43
C GLY A 187 7.45 3.83 10.07
N LYS A 188 7.42 3.09 8.96
CA LYS A 188 7.70 3.61 7.62
C LYS A 188 6.42 4.08 6.92
N PRO A 189 6.41 5.23 6.21
CA PRO A 189 5.28 5.61 5.37
C PRO A 189 5.06 4.58 4.25
N VAL A 190 3.79 4.26 4.01
CA VAL A 190 3.38 3.25 3.02
C VAL A 190 3.04 3.91 1.68
N VAL A 191 3.39 3.22 0.59
CA VAL A 191 2.99 3.53 -0.79
C VAL A 191 2.56 2.23 -1.46
N PHE A 192 1.32 2.18 -1.98
CA PHE A 192 0.88 1.07 -2.82
C PHE A 192 1.30 1.32 -4.27
N ILE A 193 1.73 0.27 -4.98
CA ILE A 193 2.20 0.35 -6.36
C ILE A 193 1.26 -0.47 -7.25
N TYR A 194 0.56 0.20 -8.17
CA TYR A 194 -0.38 -0.45 -9.07
C TYR A 194 0.33 -1.36 -10.07
N GLY A 195 -0.33 -2.44 -10.50
CA GLY A 195 0.22 -3.45 -11.40
C GLY A 195 0.74 -2.88 -12.71
N ARG A 196 0.14 -1.79 -13.21
CA ARG A 196 0.70 -1.04 -14.35
C ARG A 196 2.10 -0.51 -14.04
N ALA A 197 2.27 0.22 -12.94
CA ALA A 197 3.55 0.76 -12.53
C ALA A 197 4.56 -0.37 -12.23
N VAL A 198 4.11 -1.49 -11.64
CA VAL A 198 4.92 -2.72 -11.51
C VAL A 198 5.45 -3.18 -12.86
N GLY A 199 4.56 -3.33 -13.86
CA GLY A 199 4.90 -3.78 -15.21
C GLY A 199 5.80 -2.82 -16.00
N GLU A 200 5.69 -1.51 -15.78
CA GLU A 200 6.48 -0.49 -16.48
C GLU A 200 7.99 -0.59 -16.20
N LEU A 201 8.39 -1.09 -15.02
CA LEU A 201 9.80 -1.25 -14.64
C LEU A 201 10.22 -2.71 -14.44
N GLY A 202 9.24 -3.61 -14.26
CA GLY A 202 9.47 -4.97 -13.80
C GLY A 202 10.08 -5.06 -12.40
N LEU A 203 10.21 -6.29 -11.90
CA LEU A 203 10.66 -6.54 -10.53
C LEU A 203 12.08 -6.04 -10.24
N MET A 204 13.00 -6.14 -11.21
CA MET A 204 14.36 -5.64 -11.04
C MET A 204 14.42 -4.11 -10.97
N GLY A 205 13.58 -3.43 -11.74
CA GLY A 205 13.43 -1.98 -11.65
C GLY A 205 12.89 -1.58 -10.28
N TRP A 206 11.85 -2.25 -9.78
CA TRP A 206 11.29 -1.97 -8.45
C TRP A 206 12.21 -2.32 -7.29
N LEU A 207 13.07 -3.33 -7.43
CA LEU A 207 14.15 -3.59 -6.47
C LEU A 207 15.11 -2.40 -6.39
N GLN A 208 15.44 -1.80 -7.53
CA GLN A 208 16.28 -0.61 -7.58
C GLN A 208 15.55 0.62 -7.03
N VAL A 209 14.25 0.80 -7.32
CA VAL A 209 13.42 1.86 -6.74
C VAL A 209 13.44 1.79 -5.21
N GLY A 210 13.19 0.61 -4.63
CA GLY A 210 13.21 0.43 -3.17
C GLY A 210 14.54 0.81 -2.54
N LYS A 211 15.67 0.46 -3.17
CA LYS A 211 17.01 0.89 -2.72
C LYS A 211 17.18 2.41 -2.76
N LEU A 212 16.78 3.03 -3.88
CA LEU A 212 16.91 4.47 -4.08
C LEU A 212 16.01 5.28 -3.14
N VAL A 213 14.77 4.84 -2.91
CA VAL A 213 13.85 5.46 -1.94
C VAL A 213 14.40 5.35 -0.52
N ASN A 214 14.90 4.17 -0.11
CA ASN A 214 15.46 4.00 1.22
C ASN A 214 16.76 4.78 1.45
N ALA A 215 17.54 5.03 0.39
CA ALA A 215 18.71 5.91 0.44
C ALA A 215 18.34 7.40 0.42
N GLY A 216 17.27 7.77 -0.29
CA GLY A 216 16.89 9.16 -0.55
C GLY A 216 15.87 9.75 0.42
N TYR A 217 15.11 8.93 1.15
CA TYR A 217 14.14 9.38 2.15
C TYR A 217 14.55 8.88 3.54
N ARG A 218 14.78 9.80 4.48
CA ARG A 218 15.22 9.45 5.84
C ARG A 218 14.17 8.56 6.52
N GLY A 219 14.57 7.35 6.93
CA GLY A 219 13.68 6.35 7.54
C GLY A 219 13.07 5.37 6.53
N GLY A 220 13.25 5.60 5.23
CA GLY A 220 12.76 4.73 4.16
C GLY A 220 11.24 4.76 4.01
N ALA A 221 10.73 3.86 3.17
CA ALA A 221 9.31 3.66 2.91
C ALA A 221 8.98 2.17 2.83
N ALA A 222 7.71 1.83 3.02
CA ALA A 222 7.19 0.49 2.76
C ALA A 222 6.44 0.49 1.42
N LEU A 223 6.92 -0.29 0.45
CA LEU A 223 6.32 -0.39 -0.88
C LEU A 223 5.48 -1.67 -0.97
N ILE A 224 4.21 -1.54 -1.36
CA ILE A 224 3.26 -2.66 -1.43
C ILE A 224 2.89 -2.90 -2.90
N GLY A 225 3.42 -3.97 -3.51
CA GLY A 225 3.32 -4.20 -4.96
C GLY A 225 2.09 -5.02 -5.36
N ASP A 226 1.41 -4.60 -6.43
CA ASP A 226 0.28 -5.32 -7.04
C ASP A 226 0.76 -6.49 -7.91
N GLN A 227 1.28 -7.55 -7.26
CA GLN A 227 1.68 -8.79 -7.92
C GLN A 227 1.90 -9.91 -6.89
N PHE A 228 1.15 -11.00 -6.98
CA PHE A 228 1.46 -12.23 -6.23
C PHE A 228 2.46 -13.11 -6.99
N SER A 229 3.72 -13.07 -6.58
CA SER A 229 4.77 -14.00 -7.03
C SER A 229 5.91 -14.09 -6.03
N TYR A 230 6.67 -15.19 -6.04
CA TYR A 230 7.90 -15.31 -5.24
C TYR A 230 8.91 -14.19 -5.50
N GLY A 231 8.96 -13.67 -6.74
CA GLY A 231 9.81 -12.55 -7.10
C GLY A 231 9.34 -11.25 -6.44
N ALA A 232 8.04 -10.94 -6.55
CA ALA A 232 7.46 -9.75 -5.95
C ALA A 232 7.61 -9.73 -4.42
N ALA A 233 7.40 -10.87 -3.75
CA ALA A 233 7.57 -11.01 -2.30
C ALA A 233 9.04 -10.81 -1.84
N ARG A 234 10.03 -10.87 -2.73
CA ARG A 234 11.43 -10.51 -2.42
C ARG A 234 11.77 -9.04 -2.72
N VAL A 235 10.91 -8.35 -3.46
CA VAL A 235 11.13 -6.97 -3.93
C VAL A 235 10.38 -5.95 -3.07
N PHE A 236 9.13 -6.26 -2.73
CA PHE A 236 8.25 -5.36 -2.00
C PHE A 236 8.20 -5.70 -0.51
N ASP A 237 7.76 -4.75 0.32
CA ASP A 237 7.53 -4.94 1.76
C ASP A 237 6.18 -5.63 2.03
N GLY A 238 5.31 -5.67 1.02
CA GLY A 238 4.06 -6.41 0.98
C GLY A 238 3.62 -6.66 -0.46
N VAL A 239 2.74 -7.63 -0.64
CA VAL A 239 2.13 -7.93 -1.94
C VAL A 239 0.62 -7.84 -1.84
N HIS A 240 0.00 -7.36 -2.91
CA HIS A 240 -1.45 -7.32 -3.04
C HIS A 240 -1.88 -7.66 -4.46
N THR A 241 -3.20 -7.76 -4.65
CA THR A 241 -3.85 -7.77 -5.96
C THR A 241 -4.87 -6.65 -6.01
N TYR A 242 -4.92 -5.86 -7.08
CA TYR A 242 -5.91 -4.79 -7.19
C TYR A 242 -7.34 -5.33 -7.20
N ASN A 243 -7.68 -6.29 -8.07
CA ASN A 243 -9.03 -6.85 -8.12
C ASN A 243 -9.01 -8.31 -8.54
N THR A 244 -10.07 -9.03 -8.19
CA THR A 244 -10.23 -10.48 -8.46
C THR A 244 -11.36 -10.76 -9.45
N ALA A 245 -11.93 -9.70 -10.06
CA ALA A 245 -13.09 -9.78 -10.95
C ALA A 245 -12.86 -10.76 -12.10
N GLY A 246 -11.69 -10.71 -12.74
CA GLY A 246 -11.36 -11.64 -13.84
C GLY A 246 -11.30 -13.11 -13.41
N SER A 247 -10.97 -13.40 -12.15
CA SER A 247 -11.03 -14.77 -11.60
C SER A 247 -12.46 -15.19 -11.28
N LEU A 248 -13.30 -14.26 -10.83
CA LEU A 248 -14.68 -14.51 -10.40
C LEU A 248 -15.69 -14.49 -11.55
N ALA A 249 -15.30 -14.00 -12.72
CA ALA A 249 -16.16 -13.86 -13.88
C ALA A 249 -16.79 -15.19 -14.30
N GLY A 250 -18.11 -15.20 -14.43
CA GLY A 250 -18.89 -16.38 -14.81
C GLY A 250 -19.01 -17.46 -13.72
N GLN A 251 -18.43 -17.25 -12.53
CA GLN A 251 -18.54 -18.21 -11.43
C GLN A 251 -19.88 -18.04 -10.69
N SER A 252 -20.46 -19.17 -10.28
CA SER A 252 -21.49 -19.23 -9.26
C SER A 252 -20.91 -18.94 -7.85
N PRO A 253 -21.75 -18.64 -6.84
CA PRO A 253 -21.29 -18.51 -5.46
C PRO A 253 -20.50 -19.74 -4.94
N ALA A 254 -20.88 -20.95 -5.33
CA ALA A 254 -20.18 -22.17 -4.92
C ALA A 254 -18.77 -22.28 -5.54
N GLU A 255 -18.63 -21.89 -6.80
CA GLU A 255 -17.34 -21.84 -7.50
C GLU A 255 -16.46 -20.73 -6.92
N ALA A 256 -17.02 -19.53 -6.68
CA ALA A 256 -16.32 -18.42 -6.04
C ALA A 256 -15.79 -18.80 -4.65
N ARG A 257 -16.56 -19.56 -3.87
CA ARG A 257 -16.10 -20.13 -2.60
C ARG A 257 -14.94 -21.09 -2.79
N THR A 258 -15.04 -22.00 -3.75
CA THR A 258 -13.98 -22.98 -4.05
C THR A 258 -12.70 -22.29 -4.46
N TRP A 259 -12.80 -21.26 -5.32
CA TRP A 259 -11.67 -20.43 -5.71
C TRP A 259 -11.05 -19.70 -4.51
N ALA A 260 -11.85 -19.04 -3.67
CA ALA A 260 -11.35 -18.28 -2.53
C ALA A 260 -10.66 -19.17 -1.47
N VAL A 261 -11.21 -20.37 -1.21
CA VAL A 261 -10.61 -21.38 -0.32
C VAL A 261 -9.22 -21.80 -0.81
N ALA A 262 -8.99 -21.87 -2.12
CA ALA A 262 -7.70 -22.21 -2.68
C ALA A 262 -6.74 -21.00 -2.75
N ALA A 263 -7.22 -19.86 -3.23
CA ALA A 263 -6.39 -18.69 -3.52
C ALA A 263 -5.90 -17.98 -2.25
N TYR A 264 -6.80 -17.68 -1.31
CA TYR A 264 -6.48 -16.79 -0.19
C TYR A 264 -5.41 -17.35 0.76
N PRO A 265 -5.48 -18.61 1.24
CA PRO A 265 -4.41 -19.17 2.06
C PRO A 265 -3.07 -19.20 1.32
N SER A 266 -3.07 -19.47 0.02
CA SER A 266 -1.83 -19.51 -0.77
C SER A 266 -1.14 -18.15 -0.86
N TRP A 267 -1.92 -17.07 -0.95
CA TRP A 267 -1.42 -15.70 -1.01
C TRP A 267 -0.87 -15.23 0.33
N VAL A 268 -1.55 -15.58 1.43
CA VAL A 268 -1.06 -15.31 2.79
C VAL A 268 0.24 -16.07 3.05
N GLN A 269 0.27 -17.38 2.78
CA GLN A 269 1.47 -18.20 2.94
C GLN A 269 2.66 -17.71 2.11
N LEU A 270 2.42 -17.21 0.89
CA LEU A 270 3.47 -16.63 0.06
C LEU A 270 4.12 -15.41 0.74
N ALA A 271 3.30 -14.52 1.30
CA ALA A 271 3.79 -13.31 1.96
C ALA A 271 4.48 -13.65 3.28
N GLU A 272 3.89 -14.52 4.10
CA GLU A 272 4.47 -14.99 5.37
C GLU A 272 5.80 -15.70 5.17
N GLY A 273 5.89 -16.59 4.19
CA GLY A 273 7.12 -17.30 3.86
C GLY A 273 8.26 -16.38 3.38
N ALA A 274 7.95 -15.13 3.04
CA ALA A 274 8.90 -14.09 2.66
C ALA A 274 9.06 -12.99 3.73
N ASP A 275 8.46 -13.14 4.92
CA ASP A 275 8.42 -12.15 6.00
C ASP A 275 7.89 -10.78 5.51
N LYS A 276 6.80 -10.82 4.73
CA LYS A 276 6.15 -9.65 4.11
C LYS A 276 4.73 -9.46 4.61
N ILE A 277 4.23 -8.23 4.41
CA ILE A 277 2.84 -7.89 4.68
C ILE A 277 1.95 -8.66 3.69
N GLY A 278 1.27 -9.68 4.22
CA GLY A 278 0.22 -10.41 3.53
C GLY A 278 -1.07 -9.61 3.46
N THR A 279 -1.64 -9.50 2.26
CA THR A 279 -2.91 -8.81 2.02
C THR A 279 -3.87 -9.72 1.26
N LEU A 280 -5.18 -9.49 1.41
CA LEU A 280 -6.21 -10.13 0.60
C LEU A 280 -7.22 -9.10 0.12
N THR A 281 -7.62 -9.19 -1.14
CA THR A 281 -8.61 -8.28 -1.72
C THR A 281 -9.96 -8.96 -1.84
N VAL A 282 -10.99 -8.27 -1.36
CA VAL A 282 -12.41 -8.62 -1.51
C VAL A 282 -13.11 -7.60 -2.41
N ILE A 283 -14.07 -8.03 -3.21
CA ILE A 283 -14.80 -7.19 -4.17
C ILE A 283 -16.30 -7.56 -4.18
N PRO A 284 -17.25 -6.61 -4.07
CA PRO A 284 -18.67 -6.94 -4.00
C PRO A 284 -19.23 -7.48 -5.33
N GLY A 285 -18.65 -7.04 -6.43
CA GLY A 285 -18.90 -7.43 -7.81
C GLY A 285 -18.17 -6.46 -8.73
N TYR A 286 -18.45 -6.53 -10.03
CA TYR A 286 -17.76 -5.72 -11.02
C TYR A 286 -18.64 -5.56 -12.26
N ASP A 287 -18.73 -4.37 -12.83
CA ASP A 287 -19.36 -4.14 -14.13
C ASP A 287 -18.75 -2.90 -14.80
N ASP A 288 -17.94 -3.11 -15.85
CA ASP A 288 -17.39 -2.03 -16.67
C ASP A 288 -18.02 -1.94 -18.08
N THR A 289 -19.17 -2.58 -18.28
CA THR A 289 -19.80 -2.73 -19.60
C THR A 289 -20.25 -1.41 -20.22
N LYS A 290 -20.42 -0.34 -19.43
CA LYS A 290 -20.67 1.02 -19.95
C LYS A 290 -19.43 1.68 -20.55
N ILE A 291 -18.22 1.29 -20.16
CA ILE A 291 -16.98 1.96 -20.58
C ILE A 291 -16.02 1.08 -21.38
N ARG A 292 -16.27 -0.23 -21.50
CA ARG A 292 -15.43 -1.16 -22.28
C ARG A 292 -16.25 -2.04 -23.22
N GLN A 293 -15.63 -2.45 -24.34
CA GLN A 293 -16.20 -3.33 -25.35
C GLN A 293 -15.16 -4.33 -25.88
N PRO A 294 -15.27 -5.65 -25.60
CA PRO A 294 -16.21 -6.24 -24.64
C PRO A 294 -15.92 -5.77 -23.21
N GLY A 295 -16.95 -5.58 -22.40
CA GLY A 295 -16.83 -5.36 -20.96
C GLY A 295 -16.81 -6.66 -20.16
N LEU A 296 -16.55 -6.53 -18.86
CA LEU A 296 -16.62 -7.60 -17.87
C LEU A 296 -17.75 -7.30 -16.87
N ALA A 297 -18.53 -8.33 -16.55
CA ALA A 297 -19.55 -8.28 -15.51
C ALA A 297 -19.39 -9.47 -14.56
N VAL A 298 -19.43 -9.18 -13.26
CA VAL A 298 -19.39 -10.12 -12.14
C VAL A 298 -20.53 -9.76 -11.21
N GLU A 299 -21.53 -10.63 -11.19
CA GLU A 299 -22.76 -10.49 -10.42
C GLU A 299 -22.47 -10.41 -8.92
N ARG A 300 -23.21 -9.56 -8.19
CA ARG A 300 -23.04 -9.42 -6.73
C ARG A 300 -23.74 -10.53 -5.94
N PHE A 301 -24.69 -11.22 -6.58
CA PHE A 301 -25.54 -12.27 -6.01
C PHE A 301 -26.20 -11.82 -4.69
N ASP A 302 -26.77 -10.62 -4.70
CA ASP A 302 -27.38 -9.98 -3.52
C ASP A 302 -26.45 -9.99 -2.28
N GLY A 303 -25.15 -9.75 -2.53
CA GLY A 303 -24.11 -9.71 -1.50
C GLY A 303 -23.53 -11.08 -1.11
N GLU A 304 -24.02 -12.19 -1.68
CA GLU A 304 -23.47 -13.51 -1.39
C GLU A 304 -22.00 -13.63 -1.81
N LEU A 305 -21.64 -13.09 -2.98
CA LEU A 305 -20.26 -13.08 -3.46
C LEU A 305 -19.31 -12.35 -2.51
N TYR A 306 -19.76 -11.20 -1.99
CA TYR A 306 -18.99 -10.39 -1.06
C TYR A 306 -18.82 -11.09 0.29
N ARG A 307 -19.90 -11.68 0.81
CA ARG A 307 -19.88 -12.49 2.04
C ARG A 307 -18.88 -13.63 1.94
N ILE A 308 -18.92 -14.41 0.86
CA ILE A 308 -18.04 -15.57 0.66
C ILE A 308 -16.58 -15.13 0.77
N GLN A 309 -16.21 -14.08 0.05
CA GLN A 309 -14.84 -13.55 0.06
C GLN A 309 -14.45 -13.07 1.46
N TRP A 310 -15.31 -12.32 2.16
CA TRP A 310 -15.04 -11.90 3.53
C TRP A 310 -14.83 -13.07 4.51
N GLU A 311 -15.70 -14.08 4.45
CA GLU A 311 -15.57 -15.29 5.28
C GLU A 311 -14.23 -15.98 5.04
N GLN A 312 -13.80 -16.11 3.78
CA GLN A 312 -12.52 -16.75 3.45
C GLN A 312 -11.32 -15.86 3.79
N ALA A 313 -11.44 -14.54 3.64
CA ALA A 313 -10.37 -13.61 3.99
C ALA A 313 -10.11 -13.61 5.51
N ILE A 314 -11.18 -13.61 6.32
CA ILE A 314 -11.11 -13.75 7.77
C ILE A 314 -10.45 -15.09 8.15
N ALA A 315 -10.87 -16.19 7.52
CA ALA A 315 -10.31 -17.51 7.80
C ALA A 315 -8.82 -17.64 7.43
N ALA A 316 -8.38 -16.92 6.39
CA ALA A 316 -6.99 -16.91 5.93
C ALA A 316 -6.07 -15.97 6.75
N ASP A 317 -6.65 -15.12 7.61
CA ASP A 317 -5.94 -14.24 8.57
C ASP A 317 -4.77 -13.41 7.96
N PRO A 318 -5.01 -12.60 6.92
CA PRO A 318 -3.97 -11.71 6.42
C PRO A 318 -3.69 -10.59 7.43
N HIS A 319 -2.59 -9.86 7.23
CA HIS A 319 -2.38 -8.62 7.96
C HIS A 319 -3.45 -7.60 7.56
N TRP A 320 -3.69 -7.41 6.26
CA TRP A 320 -4.63 -6.42 5.74
C TRP A 320 -5.67 -7.04 4.80
N VAL A 321 -6.93 -6.66 4.99
CA VAL A 321 -7.98 -6.88 3.98
C VAL A 321 -8.17 -5.59 3.20
N LEU A 322 -8.12 -5.71 1.87
CA LEU A 322 -8.31 -4.62 0.92
C LEU A 322 -9.69 -4.78 0.27
N ILE A 323 -10.36 -3.68 0.03
CA ILE A 323 -11.67 -3.63 -0.62
C ILE A 323 -11.50 -2.93 -1.95
N THR A 324 -11.82 -3.64 -3.02
CA THR A 324 -11.96 -3.07 -4.35
C THR A 324 -13.44 -2.97 -4.65
N SER A 325 -14.05 -1.80 -4.48
CA SER A 325 -13.45 -0.50 -4.10
C SER A 325 -14.36 0.30 -3.17
N PHE A 326 -13.87 1.41 -2.62
CA PHE A 326 -14.77 2.39 -1.99
C PHE A 326 -15.72 2.95 -3.05
N ASN A 327 -15.19 3.53 -4.14
CA ASN A 327 -15.97 4.31 -5.11
C ASN A 327 -15.47 4.26 -6.56
N GLU A 328 -14.99 3.12 -7.05
CA GLU A 328 -14.64 2.95 -8.48
C GLU A 328 -15.87 2.66 -9.33
N TRP A 329 -16.67 3.72 -9.54
CA TRP A 329 -17.95 3.67 -10.25
C TRP A 329 -17.85 3.21 -11.71
N HIS A 330 -16.68 3.40 -12.35
CA HIS A 330 -16.46 2.92 -13.73
C HIS A 330 -16.46 1.40 -13.84
N GLU A 331 -16.08 0.73 -12.74
CA GLU A 331 -15.95 -0.71 -12.67
C GLU A 331 -17.11 -1.35 -11.89
N GLY A 332 -18.12 -0.57 -11.47
CA GLY A 332 -19.27 -1.08 -10.72
C GLY A 332 -18.87 -1.90 -9.49
N SER A 333 -17.76 -1.57 -8.85
CA SER A 333 -17.14 -2.33 -7.75
C SER A 333 -17.29 -1.67 -6.39
N GLU A 334 -17.99 -0.54 -6.33
CA GLU A 334 -18.10 0.31 -5.17
C GLU A 334 -18.86 -0.34 -4.00
N ILE A 335 -18.38 -0.04 -2.79
CA ILE A 335 -19.15 -0.20 -1.55
C ILE A 335 -19.80 1.11 -1.11
N GLU A 336 -19.46 2.24 -1.74
CA GLU A 336 -20.15 3.53 -1.56
C GLU A 336 -21.66 3.34 -1.81
N PRO A 337 -22.53 3.98 -1.01
CA PRO A 337 -23.96 3.85 -1.20
C PRO A 337 -24.42 4.28 -2.59
N SER A 338 -25.24 3.44 -3.22
CA SER A 338 -25.86 3.69 -4.52
C SER A 338 -27.39 3.66 -4.39
N LEU A 339 -28.12 4.07 -5.42
CA LEU A 339 -29.58 3.95 -5.44
C LEU A 339 -30.04 2.49 -5.60
N GLU A 340 -29.25 1.67 -6.28
CA GLU A 340 -29.52 0.26 -6.54
C GLU A 340 -29.33 -0.59 -5.28
N HIS A 341 -28.28 -0.31 -4.50
CA HIS A 341 -27.84 -1.16 -3.40
C HIS A 341 -27.98 -0.52 -2.02
N GLY A 342 -28.38 0.76 -1.95
CA GLY A 342 -28.49 1.51 -0.72
C GLY A 342 -27.20 1.44 0.11
N ARG A 343 -27.30 1.04 1.38
CA ARG A 343 -26.15 0.90 2.29
C ARG A 343 -25.66 -0.54 2.45
N GLN A 344 -26.18 -1.51 1.69
CA GLN A 344 -25.95 -2.94 1.89
C GLN A 344 -24.46 -3.29 1.99
N TYR A 345 -23.62 -2.78 1.09
CA TYR A 345 -22.20 -3.11 1.04
C TYR A 345 -21.36 -2.38 2.10
N LEU A 346 -21.73 -1.15 2.49
CA LEU A 346 -21.14 -0.50 3.67
C LEU A 346 -21.45 -1.28 4.95
N GLU A 347 -22.69 -1.72 5.13
CA GLU A 347 -23.12 -2.45 6.32
C GLU A 347 -22.52 -3.85 6.40
N ALA A 348 -22.44 -4.56 5.26
CA ALA A 348 -21.74 -5.82 5.15
C ALA A 348 -20.24 -5.64 5.50
N THR A 349 -19.59 -4.61 4.94
CA THR A 349 -18.21 -4.27 5.27
C THR A 349 -18.05 -4.02 6.77
N GLY A 350 -18.92 -3.22 7.38
CA GLY A 350 -18.89 -2.96 8.82
C GLY A 350 -18.93 -4.23 9.68
N ARG A 351 -19.80 -5.17 9.33
CA ARG A 351 -19.92 -6.46 10.04
C ARG A 351 -18.64 -7.29 9.95
N TYR A 352 -18.13 -7.52 8.75
CA TYR A 352 -16.96 -8.39 8.55
C TYR A 352 -15.65 -7.73 8.96
N ALA A 353 -15.50 -6.41 8.75
CA ALA A 353 -14.35 -5.67 9.21
C ALA A 353 -14.24 -5.67 10.75
N ALA A 354 -15.37 -5.53 11.46
CA ALA A 354 -15.40 -5.66 12.92
C ALA A 354 -15.00 -7.07 13.38
N GLN A 355 -15.52 -8.12 12.71
CA GLN A 355 -15.15 -9.50 13.00
C GLN A 355 -13.66 -9.75 12.78
N PHE A 356 -13.11 -9.34 11.63
CA PHE A 356 -11.70 -9.48 11.30
C PHE A 356 -10.80 -8.79 12.33
N LYS A 357 -11.11 -7.53 12.67
CA LYS A 357 -10.32 -6.75 13.64
C LYS A 357 -10.40 -7.27 15.08
N ALA A 358 -11.43 -8.03 15.42
CA ALA A 358 -11.60 -8.64 16.73
C ALA A 358 -10.86 -10.00 16.88
N MET A 359 -10.27 -10.51 15.80
CA MET A 359 -9.42 -11.71 15.88
C MET A 359 -8.20 -11.45 16.78
N PRO A 360 -7.72 -12.47 17.50
CA PRO A 360 -6.59 -12.36 18.42
C PRO A 360 -5.28 -11.91 17.74
#